data_AF-A0A2P4QQG1-F1
#
_entry.id   AF-A0A2P4QQG1-F1
#
_cell.length_a   1.000
_cell.length_b   1.000
_cell.length_c   1.000
_cell.angle_alpha   90.00
_cell.angle_beta   90.00
_cell.angle_gamma   90.00
#
_symmetry.space_group_name_H-M   'P 1'
#
loop_
_entity.id
_entity.type
_entity.pdbx_description
1 polymer ?
#
loop_
_entity_poly.entity_id
_entity_poly.type
_entity_poly.pdbx_seq_one_letter_code
_entity_poly.pdbx_strand_id
1 'polypeptide(L)' 'MNPYITKIHGVTRDPETKDYMLIMEYANGGNLHNYLQKNFMNISWSEKLYILWKITEG' A
#
# COMPACT_ATOMS: atom_id res chain seq x y z
N MET A 1 -12.40 -7.16 -7.44
CA MET A 1 -11.60 -6.54 -6.35
C MET A 1 -10.72 -5.48 -6.99
N ASN A 2 -10.60 -4.31 -6.36
CA ASN A 2 -9.73 -3.25 -6.87
C ASN A 2 -8.25 -3.62 -6.58
N PRO A 3 -7.39 -3.78 -7.60
CA PRO A 3 -5.98 -4.16 -7.40
C PRO A 3 -5.12 -3.04 -6.79
N TYR A 4 -5.65 -1.82 -6.66
CA TYR A 4 -4.93 -0.65 -6.14
C TYR A 4 -5.26 -0.31 -4.68
N ILE A 5 -6.16 -1.07 -4.06
CA ILE A 5 -6.47 -0.99 -2.62
C ILE A 5 -5.85 -2.21 -1.93
N THR A 6 -5.14 -1.99 -0.82
CA THR A 6 -4.60 -3.08 0.01
C THR A 6 -5.71 -4.01 0.44
N LYS A 7 -5.55 -5.31 0.16
CA LYS A 7 -6.56 -6.30 0.49
C LYS A 7 -6.67 -6.50 2.01
N ILE A 8 -7.90 -6.51 2.51
CA ILE A 8 -8.21 -6.93 3.87
C ILE A 8 -8.52 -8.43 3.84
N HIS A 9 -7.82 -9.21 4.66
CA HIS A 9 -8.04 -10.64 4.82
C HIS A 9 -9.00 -10.97 5.96
N GLY A 10 -9.08 -10.11 6.99
CA GLY A 10 -9.99 -10.30 8.10
C GLY A 10 -9.61 -9.46 9.31
N VAL A 11 -10.17 -9.83 10.46
CA VAL A 11 -9.90 -9.23 11.77
C VAL A 11 -9.43 -10.33 12.71
N THR A 12 -8.46 -10.02 13.55
CA THR A 12 -8.05 -10.86 14.69
C THR A 12 -8.22 -10.09 15.99
N ARG A 13 -8.13 -10.80 17.12
CA ARG A 13 -8.20 -10.20 18.44
C ARG A 13 -7.00 -10.66 19.27
N ASP A 14 -6.30 -9.71 19.85
CA ASP A 14 -5.21 -10.01 20.77
C ASP A 14 -5.77 -10.73 22.02
N PRO A 15 -5.22 -11.90 22.41
CA PRO A 15 -5.76 -12.67 23.53
C PRO A 15 -5.49 -12.03 24.90
N GLU A 16 -4.48 -11.16 25.03
CA GLU A 16 -4.08 -10.52 26.28
C GLU A 16 -4.76 -9.15 26.44
N THR A 17 -4.57 -8.25 25.47
CA THR A 17 -5.12 -6.89 25.54
C THR A 17 -6.58 -6.81 25.15
N LYS A 18 -7.10 -7.85 24.48
CA LYS A 18 -8.46 -7.93 23.92
C LYS A 18 -8.74 -6.94 22.79
N ASP A 19 -7.71 -6.27 22.27
CA ASP A 19 -7.82 -5.34 21.14
C ASP A 19 -8.07 -6.05 19.82
N TYR A 20 -8.77 -5.37 18.92
CA TYR A 20 -9.00 -5.86 17.56
C TYR A 20 -7.91 -5.34 16.61
N MET A 21 -7.44 -6.22 15.73
CA MET A 21 -6.44 -5.90 14.72
C MET A 21 -6.90 -6.34 13.33
N LEU A 22 -6.57 -5.55 12.31
CA LEU A 22 -6.84 -5.89 10.92
C LEU A 22 -5.71 -6.76 10.35
N ILE A 23 -6.08 -7.85 9.67
CA ILE A 23 -5.15 -8.63 8.85
C ILE A 23 -5.24 -8.08 7.44
N MET A 24 -4.16 -7.50 6.95
CA MET A 24 -4.06 -6.88 5.63
C MET A 24 -2.92 -7.51 4.82
N GLU A 25 -3.02 -7.41 3.50
CA GLU A 25 -1.94 -7.79 2.60
C GLU A 25 -0.66 -7.00 2.88
N TYR A 26 0.47 -7.71 2.94
CA TYR A 26 1.76 -7.09 3.24
C TYR A 26 2.36 -6.43 2.00
N ALA A 27 2.52 -5.10 2.04
CA ALA A 27 3.16 -4.33 0.98
C ALA A 27 4.69 -4.41 1.07
N ASN A 28 5.29 -5.39 0.38
CA ASN A 28 6.75 -5.63 0.41
C ASN A 28 7.59 -4.42 -0.07
N GLY A 29 7.02 -3.55 -0.91
CA GLY A 29 7.68 -2.31 -1.35
C GLY A 29 7.70 -1.18 -0.32
N GLY A 30 7.06 -1.36 0.85
CA GLY A 30 6.84 -0.29 1.82
C GLY A 30 5.85 0.75 1.33
N ASN A 31 5.97 1.98 1.83
CA ASN A 31 5.09 3.09 1.43
C ASN A 31 5.65 3.88 0.24
N LEU A 32 4.74 4.50 -0.53
CA LEU A 32 5.07 5.26 -1.73
C LEU A 32 5.98 6.46 -1.45
N HIS A 33 5.83 7.13 -0.30
CA HIS A 33 6.65 8.29 0.05
C HIS A 33 8.14 7.93 0.13
N ASN A 34 8.48 6.87 0.86
CA ASN A 34 9.84 6.37 1.00
C ASN A 34 10.41 5.85 -0.34
N TYR A 35 9.57 5.20 -1.14
CA TYR A 35 9.96 4.76 -2.48
C TYR A 35 10.33 5.96 -3.37
N LEU A 36 9.50 7.00 -3.39
CA LEU A 36 9.73 8.20 -4.19
C LEU A 36 10.96 8.97 -3.70
N GLN A 37 11.15 9.15 -2.39
CA GLN A 37 12.36 9.79 -1.85
C GLN A 37 13.66 9.17 -2.38
N LYS A 38 13.69 7.85 -2.58
CA LYS A 38 14.86 7.12 -3.07
C LYS A 38 14.98 7.10 -4.59
N ASN A 39 13.86 7.09 -5.31
CA ASN A 39 13.83 6.74 -6.75
C ASN A 39 13.27 7.84 -7.66
N PHE A 40 12.90 9.01 -7.12
CA PHE A 40 12.20 10.05 -7.90
C PHE A 40 12.94 10.48 -9.18
N MET A 41 14.28 10.50 -9.13
CA MET A 41 15.12 10.85 -10.29
C MET A 41 15.33 9.68 -11.26
N ASN A 42 15.13 8.45 -10.80
CA ASN A 42 15.40 7.23 -11.56
C ASN A 42 14.17 6.72 -12.33
N ILE A 43 12.96 7.05 -11.88
CA ILE A 43 11.72 6.68 -12.57
C ILE A 43 11.35 7.73 -13.64
N SER A 44 10.88 7.25 -14.78
CA SER A 44 10.43 8.06 -15.92
C SER A 44 9.15 8.86 -15.60
N TRP A 45 8.88 9.89 -16.39
CA TRP A 45 7.62 10.64 -16.29
C TRP A 45 6.39 9.77 -16.53
N SER A 46 6.46 8.81 -17.46
CA SER A 46 5.40 7.82 -17.69
C SER A 46 5.12 6.97 -16.45
N GLU A 47 6.15 6.53 -15.73
CA GLU A 47 5.96 5.76 -14.49
C GLU A 47 5.35 6.61 -13.39
N LYS A 48 5.74 7.89 -13.27
CA LYS A 48 5.12 8.84 -12.33
C LYS A 48 3.63 9.02 -12.62
N LEU A 49 3.26 9.22 -13.89
CA LEU A 49 1.87 9.33 -14.31
C LEU A 49 1.10 8.02 -14.05
N TYR A 50 1.74 6.87 -14.29
CA TYR A 50 1.14 5.57 -14.02
C TYR A 50 0.88 5.34 -12.51
N ILE A 51 1.79 5.79 -11.64
CA ILE A 51 1.56 5.78 -10.18
C ILE A 51 0.35 6.65 -9.83
N LEU A 52 0.27 7.88 -10.37
CA LEU A 52 -0.86 8.78 -10.14
C LEU A 52 -2.18 8.19 -10.61
N TRP A 53 -2.20 7.61 -11.81
CA TRP A 53 -3.39 6.95 -12.35
C TRP A 53 -3.86 5.79 -11.46
N LYS A 54 -2.93 4.96 -10.96
CA LYS A 54 -3.28 3.89 -10.01
C LYS A 54 -3.87 4.42 -8.71
N ILE A 55 -3.44 5.58 -8.24
CA ILE A 55 -4.01 6.23 -7.04
C ILE A 55 -5.42 6.73 -7.32
N THR A 56 -5.71 7.23 -8.53
CA THR A 56 -7.07 7.71 -8.88
C THR A 56 -8.06 6.58 -9.11
N GLU A 57 -7.59 5.40 -9.54
CA GLU A 57 -8.42 4.21 -9.74
C GLU A 57 -8.67 3.44 -8.44
N GLY A 58 -7.84 3.65 -7.41
CA GLY A 58 -7.99 3.07 -6.07
C GLY A 58 -9.16 3.64 -5.30
#